data_AF-A0A0G1A1Y1-F1
#
_entry.id   AF-A0A0G1A1Y1-F1
#
_cell.length_a   1.000
_cell.length_b   1.000
_cell.length_c   1.000
_cell.angle_alpha   90.00
_cell.angle_beta   90.00
_cell.angle_gamma   90.00
#
_symmetry.space_group_name_H-M   'P 1'
#
loop_
_entity.id
_entity.type
_entity.pdbx_description
1 polymer ?
#
loop_
_entity_poly.entity_id
_entity_poly.type
_entity_poly.pdbx_seq_one_letter_code
_entity_poly.pdbx_strand_id
1 'polypeptide(L)' 'ELVDSISEHNLKVSSMSFYPNYAQLYTEGGIEVYIGNDKSKSESVTIIADLVKQLGLEDRKVKKIDLRYDKVIVSYE' A
#
# COMPACT_ATOMS: atom_id res chain seq x y z
N GLU A 1 -4.03 -3.35 14.34
CA GLU A 1 -4.87 -3.36 13.13
C GLU A 1 -4.06 -3.35 11.84
N LEU A 2 -3.39 -2.25 11.44
CA LEU A 2 -2.65 -2.23 10.15
C LEU A 2 -1.55 -3.30 10.06
N VAL A 3 -0.75 -3.46 11.11
CA VAL A 3 0.30 -4.49 11.16
C VAL A 3 -0.28 -5.91 11.09
N ASP A 4 -1.42 -6.13 11.75
CA ASP A 4 -2.12 -7.41 11.75
C ASP A 4 -2.65 -7.73 10.34
N SER A 5 -3.35 -6.77 9.72
CA SER A 5 -3.85 -6.90 8.35
C SER A 5 -2.73 -7.17 7.34
N ILE A 6 -1.57 -6.51 7.47
CA ILE A 6 -0.39 -6.76 6.63
C ILE A 6 0.09 -8.20 6.76
N SER A 7 0.10 -8.72 7.98
CA SER A 7 0.55 -10.09 8.27
C SER A 7 -0.43 -11.12 7.71
N GLU A 8 -1.74 -10.91 7.89
CA GLU A 8 -2.80 -11.77 7.35
C GLU A 8 -2.78 -11.88 5.83
N HIS A 9 -2.47 -10.77 5.14
CA HIS A 9 -2.46 -10.71 3.67
C HIS A 9 -1.08 -10.99 3.06
N ASN A 10 -0.08 -11.36 3.88
CA ASN A 10 1.30 -11.61 3.47
C ASN A 10 1.91 -10.46 2.63
N LEU A 11 1.54 -9.21 2.93
CA LEU A 11 2.11 -8.06 2.26
C LEU A 11 3.52 -7.82 2.79
N LYS A 12 4.52 -7.93 1.91
CA LYS A 12 5.91 -7.72 2.29
C LYS A 12 6.24 -6.23 2.35
N VAL A 13 6.46 -5.74 3.57
CA VAL A 13 6.74 -4.33 3.88
C VAL A 13 8.17 -4.21 4.40
N SER A 14 8.94 -3.29 3.86
CA SER A 14 10.32 -3.01 4.27
C SER A 14 10.40 -1.99 5.39
N SER A 15 9.52 -0.99 5.40
CA SER A 15 9.41 0.00 6.48
C SER A 15 8.03 0.63 6.56
N MET A 16 7.71 1.23 7.71
CA MET A 16 6.44 1.89 7.98
C MET A 16 6.64 3.11 8.88
N SER A 17 5.84 4.15 8.65
CA SER A 17 5.81 5.38 9.44
C SER A 17 4.36 5.81 9.67
N PHE A 18 4.08 6.36 10.84
CA PHE A 18 2.74 6.77 11.24
C PHE A 18 2.69 8.28 11.42
N TYR A 19 1.70 8.90 10.78
CA TYR A 19 1.45 10.33 10.81
C TYR A 19 0.04 10.59 11.37
N PRO A 20 -0.29 11.83 11.79
CA PRO A 20 -1.58 12.13 12.40
C PRO A 20 -2.79 11.67 11.58
N ASN A 21 -2.70 11.74 10.24
CA ASN A 21 -3.83 11.47 9.34
C ASN A 21 -3.64 10.25 8.43
N TYR A 22 -2.46 9.63 8.43
CA TYR A 22 -2.17 8.50 7.54
C TYR A 22 -1.01 7.64 8.05
N ALA A 23 -0.95 6.42 7.57
CA ALA A 23 0.24 5.59 7.60
C ALA A 23 0.93 5.62 6.23
N GLN A 24 2.25 5.65 6.26
CA GLN A 24 3.10 5.46 5.08
C GLN A 24 3.84 4.14 5.24
N LEU A 25 3.96 3.37 4.16
CA LEU A 25 4.77 2.16 4.15
C LEU A 25 5.50 2.01 2.83
N TYR A 26 6.58 1.26 2.84
CA TYR A 26 7.31 0.87 1.65
C TYR A 26 7.20 -0.65 1.48
N THR A 27 6.83 -1.11 0.28
CA THR A 27 6.87 -2.54 -0.02
C THR A 27 8.32 -3.01 -0.16
N GLU A 28 8.56 -4.33 -0.15
CA GLU A 28 9.89 -4.89 -0.46
C GLU A 28 10.38 -4.48 -1.87
N GLY A 29 9.46 -4.27 -2.82
CA GLY A 29 9.76 -3.77 -4.16
C GLY A 29 10.01 -2.25 -4.24
N GLY A 30 10.05 -1.55 -3.11
CA GLY A 30 10.31 -0.10 -3.06
C GLY A 30 9.11 0.78 -3.41
N ILE A 31 7.91 0.21 -3.54
CA ILE A 31 6.69 0.98 -3.81
C ILE A 31 6.30 1.74 -2.54
N GLU A 32 6.15 3.05 -2.68
CA GLU A 32 5.68 3.92 -1.61
C GLU A 32 4.15 3.88 -1.50
N VAL A 33 3.61 3.59 -0.32
CA VAL A 33 2.17 3.43 -0.11
C VAL A 33 1.68 4.33 1.00
N TYR A 34 0.55 4.99 0.77
CA TYR A 34 -0.13 5.84 1.75
C TYR A 34 -1.54 5.32 2.05
N ILE A 35 -1.87 5.18 3.33
CA ILE A 35 -3.18 4.70 3.79
C ILE A 35 -3.74 5.73 4.76
N GLY A 36 -4.92 6.30 4.45
CA GLY A 36 -5.59 7.24 5.35
C GLY A 36 -5.96 6.57 6.67
N ASN A 37 -5.85 7.29 7.79
CA ASN A 37 -6.19 6.74 9.10
C ASN A 37 -7.70 6.43 9.21
N ASP A 38 -8.52 7.16 8.47
CA ASP A 38 -9.97 6.97 8.29
C ASP A 38 -10.36 5.76 7.42
N LYS A 39 -9.43 5.20 6.64
CA LYS A 39 -9.71 4.07 5.74
C LYS A 39 -9.68 2.73 6.47
N SER A 40 -10.48 1.78 6.00
CA SER A 40 -10.42 0.37 6.44
C SER A 40 -9.03 -0.21 6.14
N LYS A 41 -8.32 -0.67 7.19
CA LYS A 41 -6.94 -1.16 7.04
C LYS A 41 -6.90 -2.50 6.32
N SER A 42 -7.83 -3.39 6.62
CA SER A 42 -7.95 -4.69 5.95
C SER A 42 -8.25 -4.54 4.45
N GLU A 43 -9.23 -3.73 4.08
CA GLU A 43 -9.55 -3.47 2.67
C GLU A 43 -8.39 -2.79 1.94
N SER A 44 -7.77 -1.79 2.57
CA SER A 44 -6.62 -1.09 2.00
C SER A 44 -5.47 -2.06 1.71
N VAL A 45 -5.12 -2.91 2.67
CA VAL A 45 -4.05 -3.91 2.51
C VAL A 45 -4.40 -4.94 1.44
N THR A 46 -5.65 -5.38 1.37
CA THR A 46 -6.13 -6.28 0.30
C THR A 46 -5.90 -5.67 -1.08
N ILE A 47 -6.34 -4.42 -1.27
CA ILE A 47 -6.17 -3.67 -2.52
C ILE A 47 -4.68 -3.55 -2.88
N ILE A 48 -3.83 -3.21 -1.91
CA ILE A 48 -2.39 -3.08 -2.13
C ILE A 48 -1.79 -4.43 -2.55
N ALA A 49 -2.14 -5.52 -1.85
CA ALA A 49 -1.61 -6.85 -2.15
C ALA A 49 -1.99 -7.31 -3.56
N ASP A 50 -3.23 -7.06 -3.97
CA ASP A 50 -3.72 -7.41 -5.30
C ASP A 50 -3.06 -6.54 -6.38
N LEU A 51 -2.93 -5.23 -6.16
CA LEU A 51 -2.23 -4.32 -7.07
C LEU A 51 -0.77 -4.72 -7.22
N VAL A 52 -0.03 -4.97 -6.13
CA VAL A 52 1.38 -5.36 -6.21
C VAL A 52 1.56 -6.66 -6.99
N LYS A 53 0.66 -7.64 -6.83
CA LYS A 53 0.68 -8.88 -7.62
C LYS A 53 0.43 -8.63 -9.11
N GLN A 54 -0.55 -7.78 -9.45
CA GLN A 54 -0.88 -7.44 -10.84
C GLN A 54 0.24 -6.63 -11.50
N LEU A 55 0.78 -5.63 -10.81
CA LEU A 55 1.82 -4.76 -11.32
C LEU A 55 3.14 -5.49 -11.53
N GLY A 56 3.44 -6.53 -10.76
CA GLY A 56 4.58 -7.41 -11.02
C GLY A 56 4.50 -8.17 -12.35
N LEU A 57 3.33 -8.20 -12.99
CA LEU A 57 3.10 -8.78 -14.33
C LEU A 57 3.21 -7.73 -15.45
N GLU A 58 3.27 -6.45 -15.11
CA GLU A 58 3.40 -5.36 -16.07
C GLU A 58 4.85 -4.86 -16.14
N ASP A 59 5.33 -4.50 -17.33
CA ASP A 59 6.70 -3.99 -17.54
C ASP A 59 6.85 -2.52 -17.09
N ARG A 60 5.99 -2.07 -16.17
CA ARG A 60 5.91 -0.70 -15.67
C ARG A 60 6.28 -0.64 -14.20
N LYS A 61 7.26 0.19 -13.88
CA LYS A 61 7.69 0.40 -12.49
C LYS A 61 6.73 1.35 -11.78
N VAL A 62 5.93 0.79 -10.88
CA VAL A 62 5.11 1.60 -9.96
C VAL A 62 6.00 2.18 -8.90
N LYS A 63 5.90 3.49 -8.73
CA LYS A 63 6.62 4.25 -7.70
C LYS A 63 5.78 4.42 -6.45
N LYS A 64 4.48 4.70 -6.62
CA LYS A 64 3.61 5.10 -5.51
C LYS A 64 2.17 4.61 -5.67
N ILE A 65 1.55 4.22 -4.55
CA ILE A 65 0.11 3.93 -4.42
C ILE A 65 -0.47 4.78 -3.28
N ASP A 66 -1.47 5.60 -3.55
CA ASP A 66 -2.10 6.47 -2.55
C ASP A 66 -3.57 6.10 -2.37
N LEU A 67 -3.92 5.60 -1.18
CA LEU A 67 -5.27 5.19 -0.80
C LEU A 67 -5.93 6.18 0.16
N ARG A 68 -5.37 7.39 0.35
CA ARG A 68 -5.97 8.40 1.24
C ARG A 68 -7.26 9.00 0.69
N TYR A 69 -7.53 8.83 -0.59
CA TYR A 69 -8.70 9.37 -1.29
C TYR A 69 -9.75 8.28 -1.50
N ASP A 70 -10.93 8.66 -2.03
CA ASP A 70 -11.98 7.70 -2.39
C ASP A 70 -11.62 6.86 -3.63
N LYS A 71 -10.54 7.24 -4.32
CA LYS A 71 -9.96 6.51 -5.44
C LYS A 71 -8.52 6.14 -5.10
N VAL A 72 -8.06 5.01 -5.65
CA VAL A 72 -6.65 4.62 -5.57
C VAL A 72 -5.87 5.37 -6.65
N ILE A 73 -4.84 6.12 -6.25
CA ILE A 73 -3.96 6.83 -7.17
C ILE A 73 -2.66 6.03 -7.31
N VAL A 74 -2.33 5.61 -8.52
CA VAL A 74 -1.08 4.91 -8.83
C VAL A 74 -0.19 5.82 -9.67
N SER A 75 1.06 5.99 -9.26
CA SER A 75 2.07 6.74 -10.00
C SER A 75 3.20 5.83 -10.44
N TYR A 76 3.63 6.00 -11.69
CA TYR A 76 4.73 5.27 -12.32
C TYR A 76 5.98 6.15 -12.37
N GLU A 77 7.15 5.54 -12.63
CA GLU A 77 8.36 6.27 -13.05
C GLU A 77 8.20 6.93 -14.42
#